data_AF-A0A7K5FNE7-F1
#
_entry.id   AF-A0A7K5FNE7-F1
#
_cell.length_a   1.000
_cell.length_b   1.000
_cell.length_c   1.000
_cell.angle_alpha   90.00
_cell.angle_beta   90.00
_cell.angle_gamma   90.00
#
_symmetry.space_group_name_H-M   'P 1'
#
loop_
_entity.id
_entity.type
_entity.pdbx_description
1 polymer ?
#
loop_
_entity_poly.entity_id
_entity_poly.type
_entity_poly.pdbx_seq_one_letter_code
_entity_poly.pdbx_strand_id
1 'polypeptide(L)'
;LEGSKEDLSKISEEEMLRWSKEELVKRLRKVENEKMNLMVEHGNLMKDVNRRLQLHLHEIRGLKEVNQKLQDDNQELRELCCFLDDDRQKGKKLSREWQRFGRHTASVMWKEVGMYQQKLKDLEARQETLLRENVELKEMVLMLDEERSGAGSRSSIDSQASLTNLNGGSATRDVGDGSSTSSTGSAGSPD
;
A
#
# COMPACT_ATOMS: atom_id res chain seq x y z
N LEU A 1 -43.07 -52.28 43.97
CA LEU A 1 -43.21 -53.45 44.85
C LEU A 1 -41.85 -54.12 44.93
N GLU A 2 -41.00 -53.61 45.82
CA GLU A 2 -39.68 -54.16 46.13
C GLU A 2 -39.87 -55.50 46.83
N GLY A 3 -39.58 -56.58 46.11
CA GLY A 3 -39.30 -57.85 46.77
C GLY A 3 -37.99 -57.69 47.51
N SER A 4 -38.06 -57.72 48.84
CA SER A 4 -36.90 -57.77 49.73
C SER A 4 -35.85 -58.73 49.17
N LYS A 5 -34.69 -58.18 48.78
CA LYS A 5 -33.48 -58.96 48.48
C LYS A 5 -33.07 -59.66 49.78
N GLU A 6 -33.60 -60.85 50.03
CA GLU A 6 -33.03 -61.75 51.02
C GLU A 6 -31.60 -62.05 50.59
N ASP A 7 -30.67 -61.41 51.27
CA ASP A 7 -29.24 -61.57 51.02
C ASP A 7 -28.87 -62.96 51.53
N LEU A 8 -28.86 -63.94 50.62
CA LEU A 8 -28.56 -65.34 50.92
C LEU A 8 -27.18 -65.52 51.58
N SER A 9 -26.29 -64.53 51.45
CA SER A 9 -25.01 -64.48 52.16
C SER A 9 -25.15 -64.32 53.69
N LYS A 10 -26.32 -63.91 54.17
CA LYS A 10 -26.63 -63.67 55.60
C LYS A 10 -27.40 -64.83 56.25
N ILE A 11 -27.73 -65.88 55.51
CA ILE A 11 -28.49 -67.03 56.00
C ILE A 11 -27.49 -68.11 56.44
N SER A 12 -27.63 -68.63 57.66
CA SER A 12 -26.69 -69.64 58.18
C SER A 12 -26.90 -71.00 57.49
N GLU A 13 -25.85 -71.83 57.46
CA GLU A 13 -25.95 -73.19 56.90
C GLU A 13 -27.04 -74.03 57.60
N GLU A 14 -27.20 -73.89 58.91
CA GLU A 14 -28.24 -74.58 59.69
C GLU A 14 -29.66 -74.18 59.26
N GLU A 15 -29.87 -72.93 58.87
CA GLU A 15 -31.16 -72.44 58.37
C GLU A 15 -31.43 -72.93 56.94
N MET A 16 -30.39 -73.01 56.11
CA MET A 16 -30.47 -73.59 54.76
C MET A 16 -30.80 -75.09 54.78
N LEU A 17 -30.25 -75.83 55.74
CA LEU A 17 -30.52 -77.27 55.93
C LEU A 17 -31.98 -77.58 56.30
N ARG A 18 -32.71 -76.61 56.86
CA ARG A 18 -34.14 -76.75 57.20
C ARG A 18 -35.08 -76.58 56.00
N TRP A 19 -34.56 -76.15 54.84
CA TRP A 19 -35.38 -75.94 53.65
C TRP A 19 -35.57 -77.22 52.85
N SER A 20 -36.70 -77.29 52.14
CA SER A 20 -36.93 -78.35 51.17
C SER A 20 -36.04 -78.16 49.93
N LYS A 21 -35.76 -79.27 49.23
CA LYS A 21 -35.02 -79.26 47.97
C LYS A 21 -35.69 -78.33 46.95
N GLU A 22 -37.02 -78.30 46.90
CA GLU A 22 -37.80 -77.46 46.00
C GLU A 22 -37.62 -75.96 46.29
N GLU A 23 -37.57 -75.56 47.57
CA GLU A 23 -37.35 -74.17 47.98
C GLU A 23 -35.94 -73.68 47.65
N LEU A 24 -34.92 -74.51 47.90
CA LEU A 24 -33.53 -74.23 47.52
C LEU A 24 -33.41 -74.03 46.01
N VAL A 25 -34.01 -74.90 45.20
CA VAL A 25 -34.01 -74.78 43.73
C VAL A 25 -34.73 -73.51 43.26
N LYS A 26 -35.87 -73.15 43.85
CA LYS A 26 -36.58 -71.91 43.51
C LYS A 26 -35.75 -70.67 43.82
N ARG A 27 -35.11 -70.62 45.00
CA ARG A 27 -34.25 -69.50 45.40
C ARG A 27 -33.01 -69.40 44.51
N LEU A 28 -32.36 -70.53 44.20
CA LEU A 28 -31.22 -70.57 43.28
C LEU A 28 -31.59 -69.99 41.91
N ARG A 29 -32.69 -70.45 41.29
CA ARG A 29 -33.17 -69.93 40.01
C ARG A 29 -33.48 -68.44 40.04
N LYS A 30 -34.01 -67.94 41.17
CA LYS A 30 -34.27 -66.51 41.36
C LYS A 30 -32.97 -65.70 41.35
N VAL A 31 -31.96 -66.12 42.12
CA VAL A 31 -30.65 -65.45 42.15
C VAL A 31 -29.93 -65.53 40.82
N GLU A 32 -29.99 -66.67 40.13
CA GLU A 32 -29.41 -66.83 38.79
C GLU A 32 -30.03 -65.86 37.78
N ASN A 33 -31.36 -65.71 37.80
CA ASN A 33 -32.06 -64.72 36.98
C ASN A 33 -31.69 -63.28 37.35
N GLU A 34 -31.61 -62.96 38.64
CA GLU A 34 -31.19 -61.63 39.10
C GLU A 34 -29.75 -61.30 38.68
N LYS A 35 -28.83 -62.27 38.82
CA LYS A 35 -27.44 -62.14 38.34
C LYS A 35 -27.40 -61.93 36.82
N MET A 36 -28.19 -62.67 36.07
CA MET A 36 -28.28 -62.52 34.61
C MET A 36 -28.79 -61.13 34.24
N ASN A 37 -29.84 -60.63 34.91
CA ASN A 37 -30.37 -59.28 34.69
C ASN A 37 -29.31 -58.21 35.03
N LEU A 38 -28.62 -58.33 36.16
CA LEU A 38 -27.54 -57.41 36.54
C LEU A 38 -26.38 -57.42 35.53
N MET A 39 -26.02 -58.58 34.98
CA MET A 39 -25.01 -58.66 33.92
C MET A 39 -25.46 -57.92 32.66
N VAL A 40 -26.73 -58.01 32.27
CA VAL A 40 -27.27 -57.27 31.12
C VAL A 40 -27.27 -55.77 31.39
N GLU A 41 -27.73 -55.33 32.58
CA GLU A 41 -27.72 -53.92 32.98
C GLU A 41 -26.30 -53.35 33.01
N HIS A 42 -25.35 -54.08 33.60
CA HIS A 42 -23.94 -53.69 33.61
C HIS A 42 -23.38 -53.58 32.18
N GLY A 43 -23.71 -54.54 31.30
CA GLY A 43 -23.32 -54.49 29.88
C GLY A 43 -23.89 -53.26 29.15
N ASN A 44 -25.13 -52.88 29.44
CA ASN A 44 -25.76 -51.70 28.87
C ASN A 44 -25.13 -50.40 29.40
N LEU A 45 -24.84 -50.32 30.70
CA LEU A 45 -24.14 -49.19 31.30
C LEU A 45 -22.75 -49.00 30.69
N MET A 46 -22.00 -50.09 30.51
CA MET A 46 -20.68 -50.04 29.89
C MET A 46 -20.74 -49.55 28.44
N LYS A 47 -21.75 -49.98 27.68
CA LYS A 47 -21.99 -49.48 26.31
C LYS A 47 -22.27 -47.98 26.31
N ASP A 48 -23.07 -47.48 27.26
CA ASP A 48 -23.37 -46.04 27.35
C ASP A 48 -22.14 -45.21 27.73
N VAL A 49 -21.36 -45.67 28.72
CA VAL A 49 -20.08 -45.03 29.10
C VAL A 49 -19.13 -44.95 27.90
N ASN A 50 -18.97 -46.05 27.17
CA ASN A 50 -18.13 -46.06 25.96
C ASN A 50 -18.65 -45.12 24.88
N ARG A 51 -19.96 -45.06 24.67
CA ARG A 51 -20.58 -44.14 23.71
C ARG A 51 -20.30 -42.68 24.08
N ARG A 52 -20.48 -42.30 25.35
CA ARG A 52 -20.22 -40.94 25.83
C ARG A 52 -18.74 -40.57 25.74
N LEU A 53 -17.85 -41.51 26.07
CA LEU A 53 -16.40 -41.33 25.91
C LEU A 53 -16.04 -41.03 24.45
N GLN A 54 -16.60 -41.78 23.49
CA GLN A 54 -16.35 -41.54 22.06
C GLN A 54 -16.84 -40.16 21.59
N LEU A 55 -17.99 -39.70 22.09
CA LEU A 55 -18.49 -38.35 21.79
C LEU A 55 -17.53 -37.28 22.31
N HIS A 56 -17.08 -37.37 23.57
CA HIS A 56 -16.12 -36.42 24.13
C HIS A 56 -14.78 -36.45 23.39
N LEU A 57 -14.29 -37.62 22.99
CA LEU A 57 -13.08 -37.72 22.17
C LEU A 57 -13.24 -37.03 20.81
N HIS A 58 -14.41 -37.12 20.19
CA HIS A 58 -14.69 -36.42 18.94
C HIS A 58 -14.75 -34.90 19.14
N GLU A 59 -15.40 -34.45 20.21
CA GLU A 59 -15.46 -33.02 20.59
C GLU A 59 -14.06 -32.44 20.87
N ILE A 60 -13.22 -33.17 21.62
CA ILE A 60 -11.84 -32.77 21.89
C ILE A 60 -11.04 -32.60 20.59
N ARG A 61 -11.24 -33.50 19.60
CA ARG A 61 -10.59 -33.36 18.29
C ARG A 61 -11.08 -32.12 17.55
N GLY A 62 -12.39 -31.88 17.50
CA GLY A 62 -12.94 -30.68 16.87
C GLY A 62 -12.47 -29.38 17.52
N LEU A 63 -12.41 -29.33 18.85
CA LEU A 63 -11.87 -28.17 19.57
C LEU A 63 -10.39 -27.94 19.27
N LYS A 64 -9.59 -28.99 19.10
CA LYS A 64 -8.18 -28.86 18.70
C LYS A 64 -8.04 -28.27 17.29
N GLU A 65 -8.87 -28.67 16.34
CA GLU A 65 -8.87 -28.12 14.99
C GLU A 65 -9.21 -26.63 14.97
N VAL A 66 -10.26 -26.23 15.71
CA VAL A 66 -10.64 -24.82 15.86
C VAL A 66 -9.53 -24.02 16.53
N ASN A 67 -8.90 -24.57 17.58
CA ASN A 67 -7.80 -23.90 18.27
C ASN A 67 -6.59 -23.71 17.34
N GLN A 68 -6.25 -24.73 16.55
CA GLN A 68 -5.16 -24.63 15.56
C GLN A 68 -5.44 -23.51 14.56
N LYS A 69 -6.66 -23.46 14.00
CA LYS A 69 -7.04 -22.39 13.08
C LYS A 69 -6.91 -21.01 13.72
N LEU A 70 -7.35 -20.85 14.97
CA LEU A 70 -7.20 -19.58 15.68
C LEU A 70 -5.73 -19.22 15.94
N GLN A 71 -4.84 -20.20 16.13
CA GLN A 71 -3.40 -19.95 16.26
C GLN A 71 -2.79 -19.49 14.93
N ASP A 72 -3.19 -20.13 13.82
CA ASP A 72 -2.75 -19.75 12.48
C ASP A 72 -3.22 -18.32 12.15
N ASP A 73 -4.51 -18.01 12.36
CA ASP A 73 -5.07 -16.66 12.18
C ASP A 73 -4.34 -15.62 13.07
N ASN A 74 -4.02 -15.97 14.31
CA ASN A 74 -3.25 -15.08 15.21
C ASN A 74 -1.83 -14.83 14.69
N GLN A 75 -1.19 -15.83 14.08
CA GLN A 75 0.14 -15.68 13.52
C GLN A 75 0.10 -14.79 12.28
N GLU A 76 -0.86 -14.99 11.39
CA GLU A 76 -1.08 -14.12 10.22
C GLU A 76 -1.33 -12.66 10.62
N LEU A 77 -2.13 -12.43 11.67
CA LEU A 77 -2.38 -11.09 12.19
C LEU A 77 -1.10 -10.42 12.72
N ARG A 78 -0.20 -11.18 13.36
CA ARG A 78 1.10 -10.64 13.80
C ARG A 78 1.98 -10.26 12.62
N GLU A 79 2.01 -11.08 11.58
CA GLU A 79 2.77 -10.81 10.36
C GLU A 79 2.23 -9.57 9.63
N LEU A 80 0.90 -9.44 9.57
CA LEU A 80 0.25 -8.25 9.00
C LEU A 80 0.60 -6.99 9.81
N CYS A 81 0.60 -7.05 11.13
CA CYS A 81 1.02 -5.92 11.98
C CYS A 81 2.46 -5.48 11.65
N CYS A 82 3.40 -6.43 11.52
CA CYS A 82 4.78 -6.12 11.13
C CYS A 82 4.84 -5.44 9.75
N PHE A 83 4.14 -5.98 8.76
CA PHE A 83 4.07 -5.42 7.41
C PHE A 83 3.54 -3.97 7.41
N LEU A 84 2.44 -3.72 8.14
CA LEU A 84 1.85 -2.39 8.24
C LEU A 84 2.76 -1.39 8.96
N ASP A 85 3.52 -1.85 9.96
CA ASP A 85 4.50 -1.01 10.63
C ASP A 85 5.66 -0.62 9.69
N ASP A 86 6.16 -1.54 8.89
CA ASP A 86 7.18 -1.26 7.88
C ASP A 86 6.69 -0.25 6.84
N ASP A 87 5.48 -0.43 6.32
CA ASP A 87 4.88 0.49 5.35
C ASP A 87 4.63 1.88 5.96
N ARG A 88 4.21 1.94 7.23
CA ARG A 88 4.11 3.20 7.96
C ARG A 88 5.47 3.90 8.09
N GLN A 89 6.55 3.17 8.34
CA GLN A 89 7.91 3.75 8.38
C GLN A 89 8.37 4.24 7.01
N LYS A 90 8.09 3.48 5.94
CA LYS A 90 8.36 3.92 4.55
C LYS A 90 7.60 5.21 4.23
N GLY A 91 6.32 5.31 4.59
CA GLY A 91 5.52 6.52 4.43
C GLY A 91 6.10 7.74 5.14
N LYS A 92 6.58 7.57 6.39
CA LYS A 92 7.29 8.63 7.12
C LYS A 92 8.57 9.07 6.43
N LYS A 93 9.38 8.13 5.92
CA LYS A 93 10.62 8.44 5.19
C LYS A 93 10.30 9.23 3.92
N LEU A 94 9.33 8.77 3.14
CA LEU A 94 8.88 9.44 1.91
C LEU A 94 8.39 10.86 2.20
N SER A 95 7.57 11.06 3.24
CA SER A 95 7.09 12.39 3.62
C SER A 95 8.24 13.35 3.97
N ARG A 96 9.27 12.88 4.71
CA ARG A 96 10.46 13.70 5.01
C ARG A 96 11.26 14.05 3.76
N GLU A 97 11.40 13.11 2.82
CA GLU A 97 12.07 13.34 1.53
C GLU A 97 11.28 14.33 0.68
N TRP A 98 9.96 14.18 0.62
CA TRP A 98 9.06 15.09 -0.09
C TRP A 98 9.15 16.52 0.46
N GLN A 99 9.17 16.68 1.78
CA GLN A 99 9.36 17.99 2.39
C GLN A 99 10.74 18.60 2.06
N ARG A 100 11.80 17.79 2.06
CA ARG A 100 13.16 18.23 1.67
C ARG A 100 13.18 18.69 0.21
N PHE A 101 12.62 17.88 -0.68
CA PHE A 101 12.46 18.20 -2.09
C PHE A 101 11.68 19.51 -2.27
N GLY A 102 10.51 19.64 -1.64
CA GLY A 102 9.69 20.85 -1.71
C GLY A 102 10.43 22.12 -1.26
N ARG A 103 11.18 22.05 -0.15
CA ARG A 103 12.02 23.18 0.31
C ARG A 103 13.13 23.51 -0.69
N HIS A 104 13.80 22.50 -1.23
CA HIS A 104 14.87 22.70 -2.21
C HIS A 104 14.34 23.36 -3.48
N THR A 105 13.29 22.79 -4.09
CA THR A 105 12.67 23.32 -5.31
C THR A 105 12.16 24.74 -5.11
N ALA A 106 11.50 25.03 -3.98
CA ALA A 106 11.07 26.39 -3.68
C ALA A 106 12.27 27.34 -3.61
N SER A 107 13.33 26.97 -2.90
CA SER A 107 14.54 27.81 -2.78
C SER A 107 15.20 28.10 -4.13
N VAL A 108 15.28 27.11 -5.01
CA VAL A 108 15.81 27.27 -6.37
C VAL A 108 14.93 28.21 -7.17
N MET A 109 13.62 27.96 -7.21
CA MET A 109 12.66 28.80 -7.94
C MET A 109 12.69 30.26 -7.47
N TRP A 110 12.76 30.51 -6.17
CA TRP A 110 12.88 31.87 -5.63
C TRP A 110 14.13 32.59 -6.12
N LYS A 111 15.27 31.90 -6.18
CA LYS A 111 16.52 32.47 -6.70
C LYS A 111 16.43 32.75 -8.20
N GLU A 112 15.92 31.81 -8.98
CA GLU A 112 15.78 31.96 -10.44
C GLU A 112 14.83 33.11 -10.79
N VAL A 113 13.67 33.20 -10.14
CA VAL A 113 12.72 34.32 -10.32
C VAL A 113 13.37 35.64 -9.95
N GLY A 114 14.08 35.69 -8.81
CA GLY A 114 14.82 36.90 -8.40
C GLY A 114 15.88 37.32 -9.43
N MET A 115 16.63 36.36 -9.98
CA MET A 115 17.61 36.62 -11.04
C MET A 115 16.95 37.15 -12.32
N TYR A 116 15.84 36.55 -12.76
CA TYR A 116 15.10 37.03 -13.93
C TYR A 116 14.52 38.42 -13.72
N GLN A 117 13.99 38.71 -12.53
CA GLN A 117 13.51 40.05 -12.18
C GLN A 117 14.63 41.09 -12.22
N GLN A 118 15.82 40.77 -11.70
CA GLN A 118 16.96 41.69 -11.78
C GLN A 118 17.40 41.92 -13.23
N LYS A 119 17.49 40.85 -14.03
CA LYS A 119 17.84 40.96 -15.45
C LYS A 119 16.83 41.80 -16.24
N LEU A 120 15.54 41.69 -15.92
CA LEU A 120 14.49 42.49 -16.53
C LEU A 120 14.73 43.99 -16.25
N LYS A 121 14.96 44.36 -14.99
CA LYS A 121 15.24 45.74 -14.59
C LYS A 121 16.49 46.30 -15.30
N ASP A 122 17.54 45.51 -15.40
CA ASP A 122 18.77 45.92 -16.09
C ASP A 122 18.52 46.18 -17.59
N LEU A 123 17.67 45.36 -18.23
CA LEU A 123 17.29 45.53 -19.64
C LEU A 123 16.39 46.76 -19.84
N GLU A 124 15.44 47.00 -18.94
CA GLU A 124 14.57 48.19 -18.94
C GLU A 124 15.42 49.47 -18.84
N ALA A 125 16.35 49.54 -17.88
CA ALA A 125 17.23 50.70 -17.71
C ALA A 125 18.15 50.95 -18.93
N ARG A 126 18.64 49.89 -19.57
CA ARG A 126 19.41 50.00 -20.82
C ARG A 126 18.53 50.50 -21.97
N GLN A 127 17.29 50.02 -22.07
CA GLN A 127 16.34 50.48 -23.08
C GLN A 127 16.03 51.97 -22.91
N GLU A 128 15.82 52.45 -21.69
CA GLU A 128 15.62 53.88 -21.42
C GLU A 128 16.83 54.74 -21.80
N THR A 129 18.05 54.23 -21.55
CA THR A 129 19.28 54.92 -21.92
C THR A 129 19.44 55.01 -23.44
N LEU A 130 19.21 53.90 -24.16
CA LEU A 130 19.21 53.89 -25.62
C LEU A 130 18.14 54.81 -26.20
N LEU A 131 16.97 54.91 -25.57
CA LEU A 131 15.92 55.84 -26.01
C LEU A 131 16.35 57.30 -25.84
N ARG A 132 16.98 57.66 -24.71
CA ARG A 132 17.54 59.02 -24.50
C ARG A 132 18.62 59.34 -25.54
N GLU A 133 19.60 58.47 -25.70
CA GLU A 133 20.66 58.64 -26.70
C GLU A 133 20.09 58.76 -28.12
N ASN A 134 19.03 58.00 -28.45
CA ASN A 134 18.37 58.09 -29.75
C ASN A 134 17.66 59.44 -29.97
N VAL A 135 17.08 60.02 -28.92
CA VAL A 135 16.46 61.36 -28.98
C VAL A 135 17.55 62.42 -29.15
N GLU A 136 18.62 62.38 -28.36
CA GLU A 136 19.76 63.31 -28.47
C GLU A 136 20.39 63.25 -29.87
N LEU A 137 20.56 62.04 -30.43
CA LEU A 137 21.05 61.86 -31.81
C LEU A 137 20.10 62.46 -32.84
N LYS A 138 18.77 62.30 -32.68
CA LYS A 138 17.78 62.92 -33.57
C LYS A 138 17.83 64.45 -33.51
N GLU A 139 17.99 65.03 -32.32
CA GLU A 139 18.12 66.47 -32.13
C GLU A 139 19.41 67.01 -32.80
N MET A 140 20.53 66.31 -32.64
CA MET A 140 21.78 66.69 -33.33
C MET A 140 21.65 66.66 -34.86
N VAL A 141 20.98 65.65 -35.41
CA VAL A 141 20.72 65.57 -36.86
C VAL A 141 19.86 66.74 -37.32
N LEU A 142 18.81 67.09 -36.58
CA LEU A 142 17.95 68.24 -36.92
C LEU A 142 18.74 69.56 -36.94
N MET A 143 19.59 69.81 -35.93
CA MET A 143 20.44 71.01 -35.91
C MET A 143 21.41 71.07 -37.09
N LEU A 144 22.02 69.94 -37.47
CA LEU A 144 22.92 69.86 -38.63
C LEU A 144 22.17 70.12 -39.95
N ASP A 145 20.95 69.61 -40.08
CA ASP A 145 20.09 69.84 -41.26
C ASP A 145 19.65 71.31 -41.35
N GLU A 146 19.37 71.97 -40.22
CA GLU A 146 19.06 73.40 -40.13
C GLU A 146 20.27 74.27 -40.52
N GLU A 147 21.48 73.96 -40.03
CA GLU A 147 22.72 74.65 -40.42
C GLU A 147 22.99 74.53 -41.92
N ARG A 148 22.79 73.33 -42.49
CA ARG A 148 22.93 73.08 -43.93
C ARG A 148 21.90 73.85 -44.76
N SER A 149 20.72 74.09 -44.21
CA SER A 149 19.61 74.81 -44.88
C SER A 149 19.71 76.33 -44.74
N GLY A 150 20.25 76.84 -43.61
CA GLY A 150 20.42 78.26 -43.31
C GLY A 150 21.71 78.88 -43.88
N ALA A 151 22.77 78.08 -44.07
CA ALA A 151 23.97 78.46 -44.79
C ALA A 151 23.73 78.44 -46.31
N GLY A 152 22.95 79.41 -46.81
CA GLY A 152 22.91 79.85 -48.21
C GLY A 152 23.11 78.81 -49.29
N SER A 153 21.99 78.31 -49.85
CA SER A 153 21.76 78.21 -51.29
C SER A 153 23.02 78.03 -52.18
N ARG A 154 23.47 76.78 -52.39
CA ARG A 154 24.08 76.37 -53.66
C ARG A 154 23.63 74.96 -54.00
N SER A 155 22.59 74.90 -54.82
CA SER A 155 22.32 73.88 -55.84
C SER A 155 23.39 72.79 -56.01
N SER A 156 23.02 71.55 -55.76
CA SER A 156 23.29 70.46 -56.71
C SER A 156 22.21 69.38 -56.54
N ILE A 157 21.15 69.54 -57.34
CA ILE A 157 20.52 68.42 -58.02
C ILE A 157 21.67 67.55 -58.57
N ASP A 158 21.75 66.31 -58.09
CA ASP A 158 22.29 65.11 -58.76
C ASP A 158 22.76 64.08 -57.72
N SER A 159 21.79 63.45 -57.07
CA SER A 159 21.92 62.09 -56.53
C SER A 159 20.57 61.38 -56.58
N GLN A 160 19.85 61.58 -57.67
CA GLN A 160 18.74 60.72 -58.12
C GLN A 160 19.33 59.59 -58.97
N ALA A 161 20.19 58.75 -58.38
CA ALA A 161 20.71 57.56 -59.06
C ALA A 161 21.29 56.56 -58.05
N SER A 162 20.46 55.99 -57.18
CA SER A 162 20.65 54.64 -56.59
C SER A 162 19.45 54.25 -55.71
N LEU A 163 18.21 54.43 -56.22
CA LEU A 163 16.99 53.87 -55.61
C LEU A 163 16.24 52.94 -56.56
N THR A 164 16.94 52.35 -57.52
CA THR A 164 16.40 51.28 -58.37
C THR A 164 17.25 50.03 -58.22
N ASN A 165 17.11 49.35 -57.09
CA ASN A 165 17.24 47.88 -57.03
C ASN A 165 16.55 47.26 -55.79
N LEU A 166 15.42 47.84 -55.38
CA LEU A 166 14.43 47.14 -54.55
C LEU A 166 13.52 46.34 -55.48
N ASN A 167 14.01 45.27 -56.11
CA ASN A 167 13.17 44.15 -56.52
C ASN A 167 13.98 42.92 -56.92
N GLY A 168 13.82 41.83 -56.18
CA GLY A 168 14.10 40.48 -56.66
C GLY A 168 15.16 39.71 -55.88
N GLY A 169 14.71 38.88 -54.93
CA GLY A 169 15.56 37.80 -54.39
C GLY A 169 15.29 37.44 -52.93
N SER A 170 14.05 37.06 -52.60
CA SER A 170 13.79 36.28 -51.38
C SER A 170 14.45 34.90 -51.54
N ALA A 171 15.70 34.77 -51.09
CA ALA A 171 16.40 33.49 -51.05
C ALA A 171 16.41 32.96 -49.61
N THR A 172 15.53 31.98 -49.40
CA THR A 172 15.72 30.78 -48.57
C THR A 172 16.06 30.97 -47.09
N ARG A 173 15.00 30.98 -46.27
CA ARG A 173 15.05 30.45 -44.90
C ARG A 173 15.36 28.96 -44.99
N ASP A 174 16.55 28.55 -44.57
CA ASP A 174 16.86 27.13 -44.36
C ASP A 174 16.50 26.75 -42.92
N VAL A 175 15.78 25.64 -42.81
CA VAL A 175 15.10 25.14 -41.62
C VAL A 175 15.97 23.97 -41.15
N GLY A 176 16.72 24.16 -40.07
CA GLY A 176 17.58 23.11 -39.49
C GLY A 176 17.09 22.70 -38.11
N ASP A 177 16.17 21.74 -38.05
CA ASP A 177 15.73 21.06 -36.84
C ASP A 177 16.67 19.89 -36.50
N GLY A 178 17.73 20.18 -35.75
CA GLY A 178 18.64 19.14 -35.25
C GLY A 178 18.04 18.35 -34.09
N SER A 179 17.17 17.37 -34.38
CA SER A 179 16.77 16.32 -33.43
C SER A 179 17.04 14.95 -34.03
N SER A 180 18.05 14.27 -33.49
CA SER A 180 18.23 12.83 -33.66
C SER A 180 18.19 12.16 -32.30
N THR A 181 17.05 11.52 -32.04
CA THR A 181 16.89 10.42 -31.08
C THR A 181 17.23 9.10 -31.76
N SER A 182 18.11 8.30 -31.16
CA SER A 182 18.17 6.83 -31.34
C SER A 182 18.94 6.27 -30.14
N SER A 183 18.35 5.64 -29.12
CA SER A 183 17.59 4.37 -29.03
C SER A 183 18.47 3.10 -29.07
N THR A 184 18.23 2.22 -28.08
CA THR A 184 18.69 0.82 -27.87
C THR A 184 20.08 0.67 -27.23
N GLY A 185 20.34 -0.17 -26.21
CA GLY A 185 19.55 -1.16 -25.50
C GLY A 185 20.48 -2.11 -24.71
N SER A 186 19.93 -2.76 -23.69
CA SER A 186 20.30 -4.09 -23.15
C SER A 186 21.36 -4.27 -22.05
N ALA A 187 20.87 -4.97 -21.01
CA ALA A 187 21.48 -5.99 -20.14
C ALA A 187 22.64 -5.55 -19.22
N GLY A 188 22.65 -5.79 -17.90
CA GLY A 188 22.05 -6.90 -17.15
C GLY A 188 23.16 -7.84 -16.67
N SER A 189 23.61 -7.68 -15.43
CA SER A 189 23.95 -8.76 -14.46
C SER A 189 24.67 -8.20 -13.22
N PRO A 190 24.30 -8.64 -12.00
CA PRO A 190 25.09 -8.45 -10.79
C PRO A 190 25.98 -9.67 -10.51
N ASP A 191 26.99 -9.45 -9.65
CA ASP A 191 27.66 -10.46 -8.81
C ASP A 191 27.35 -10.09 -7.34
#